data_AF-A0AA50HV32-F1
#
_entry.id   AF-A0AA50HV32-F1
#
_cell.length_a   1.000
_cell.length_b   1.000
_cell.length_c   1.000
_cell.angle_alpha   90.00
_cell.angle_beta   90.00
_cell.angle_gamma   90.00
#
_symmetry.space_group_name_H-M   'P 1'
#
loop_
_entity.id
_entity.type
_entity.pdbx_description
1 polymer ?
#
loop_
_entity_poly.entity_id
_entity_poly.type
_entity_poly.pdbx_seq_one_letter_code
_entity_poly.pdbx_strand_id
1 'polypeptide(L)'
;MLAPAGDRLWTIIMQGSLTGLGVALAEELFFRGWLLKELEQGYGNKTSLASNAIIFAVLHFLKPLGEVIRTLPQFPALVLLGLSLGITKRRHGDRLGHSIGLHGGMVWAYYIVNVGQLVTYTEKVPAWVTGIDRNPLSGVMGIAGLCLLLWLVNQGEKPWLKRLGF
;
A
#
# COMPACT_ATOMS: atom_id res chain seq x y z
N MET A 1 -16.39 21.49 -24.63
CA MET A 1 -15.29 21.04 -25.53
C MET A 1 -14.51 19.98 -24.75
N LEU A 2 -14.47 18.72 -25.22
CA LEU A 2 -13.67 17.68 -24.57
C LEU A 2 -12.19 17.95 -24.86
N ALA A 3 -11.34 17.91 -23.83
CA ALA A 3 -9.91 18.14 -24.00
C ALA A 3 -9.29 17.09 -24.96
N PRO A 4 -8.29 17.45 -25.77
CA PRO A 4 -7.51 16.50 -26.57
C PRO A 4 -6.99 15.34 -25.71
N ALA A 5 -6.81 14.16 -26.32
CA ALA A 5 -6.37 12.96 -25.60
C ALA A 5 -5.07 13.16 -24.79
N GLY A 6 -4.15 14.01 -25.28
CA GLY A 6 -2.90 14.37 -24.57
C GLY A 6 -3.13 15.21 -23.31
N ASP A 7 -3.99 16.22 -23.38
CA ASP A 7 -4.33 17.10 -22.26
C ASP A 7 -5.06 16.32 -21.15
N ARG A 8 -5.88 15.35 -21.54
CA ARG A 8 -6.57 14.44 -20.61
C ARG A 8 -5.56 13.55 -19.86
N LEU A 9 -4.57 12.97 -20.55
CA LEU A 9 -3.56 12.11 -19.92
C LEU A 9 -2.68 12.90 -18.93
N TRP A 10 -2.18 14.07 -19.33
CA TRP A 10 -1.37 14.91 -18.45
C TRP A 10 -2.13 15.29 -17.17
N THR A 11 -3.40 15.66 -17.31
CA THR A 11 -4.27 15.96 -16.17
C THR A 11 -4.38 14.78 -15.21
N ILE A 12 -4.58 13.56 -15.72
CA ILE A 12 -4.66 12.34 -14.90
C ILE A 12 -3.34 12.05 -14.18
N ILE A 13 -2.20 12.24 -14.86
CA ILE A 13 -0.88 12.04 -14.26
C ILE A 13 -0.68 13.00 -13.08
N MET A 14 -1.01 14.30 -13.26
CA MET A 14 -0.87 15.32 -12.21
C MET A 14 -1.87 15.11 -11.06
N GLN A 15 -3.14 14.81 -11.36
CA GLN A 15 -4.13 14.52 -10.31
C GLN A 15 -3.75 13.28 -9.52
N GLY A 16 -3.28 12.23 -10.20
CA GLY A 16 -2.85 11.01 -9.57
C GLY A 16 -1.60 11.21 -8.70
N SER A 17 -0.66 12.06 -9.11
CA SER A 17 0.56 12.31 -8.32
C SER A 17 0.23 13.09 -7.05
N LEU A 18 -0.63 14.12 -7.15
CA LEU A 18 -1.12 14.87 -5.99
C LEU A 18 -1.93 13.98 -5.04
N THR A 19 -2.80 13.13 -5.59
CA THR A 19 -3.60 12.18 -4.79
C THR A 19 -2.69 11.17 -4.09
N GLY A 20 -1.78 10.52 -4.83
CA GLY A 20 -0.87 9.52 -4.28
C GLY A 20 0.05 10.10 -3.21
N LEU A 21 0.59 11.30 -3.45
CA LEU A 21 1.42 11.98 -2.45
C LEU A 21 0.61 12.39 -1.22
N GLY A 22 -0.58 12.98 -1.39
CA GLY A 22 -1.44 13.39 -0.28
C GLY A 22 -1.86 12.22 0.61
N VAL A 23 -2.32 11.13 0.00
CA VAL A 23 -2.69 9.89 0.69
C VAL A 23 -1.49 9.31 1.44
N ALA A 24 -0.35 9.13 0.76
CA ALA A 24 0.82 8.54 1.39
C ALA A 24 1.43 9.41 2.48
N LEU A 25 1.40 10.75 2.34
CA LEU A 25 1.82 11.63 3.42
C LEU A 25 0.94 11.45 4.65
N ALA A 26 -0.39 11.55 4.49
CA ALA A 26 -1.32 11.41 5.61
C ALA A 26 -1.17 10.05 6.29
N GLU A 27 -1.19 8.97 5.51
CA GLU A 27 -1.15 7.62 6.04
C GLU A 27 0.21 7.25 6.62
N GLU A 28 1.32 7.52 5.93
CA GLU A 28 2.64 7.14 6.45
C GLU A 28 3.07 7.97 7.66
N LEU A 29 2.69 9.25 7.73
CA LEU A 29 2.92 10.06 8.94
C LEU A 29 2.15 9.49 10.13
N PHE A 30 0.89 9.12 9.94
CA PHE A 30 0.08 8.54 11.01
C PHE A 30 0.55 7.14 11.41
N PHE A 31 0.56 6.19 10.47
CA PHE A 31 0.83 4.79 10.76
C PHE A 31 2.29 4.53 11.11
N ARG A 32 3.23 5.01 10.28
CA ARG A 32 4.65 4.66 10.39
C ARG A 32 5.45 5.73 11.14
N GLY A 33 4.97 6.98 11.11
CA GLY A 33 5.59 8.11 11.81
C GLY A 33 5.22 8.14 13.29
N TRP A 34 3.93 8.03 13.61
CA TRP A 34 3.41 8.13 14.98
C TRP A 34 3.03 6.77 15.58
N LEU A 35 1.99 6.10 15.05
CA LEU A 35 1.40 4.92 15.68
C LEU A 35 2.40 3.77 15.88
N LEU A 36 3.23 3.47 14.88
CA LEU A 36 4.26 2.44 15.01
C LEU A 36 5.26 2.77 16.13
N LYS A 37 5.68 4.03 16.24
CA LYS A 37 6.59 4.44 17.32
C LYS A 37 5.93 4.34 18.69
N GLU A 38 4.66 4.67 18.79
CA GLU A 38 3.89 4.55 20.04
C GLU A 38 3.80 3.09 20.48
N LEU A 39 3.48 2.18 19.55
CA LEU A 39 3.48 0.74 19.82
C LEU A 39 4.86 0.21 20.20
N GLU A 40 5.95 0.79 19.68
CA GLU A 40 7.33 0.41 20.03
C GLU A 40 7.76 0.85 21.44
N GLN A 41 7.03 1.77 22.09
CA GLN A 41 7.32 2.14 23.49
C GLN A 41 6.91 1.04 24.49
N GLY A 42 5.86 0.29 24.19
CA GLY A 42 5.29 -0.73 25.09
C GLY A 42 5.37 -2.17 24.60
N TYR A 43 5.62 -2.39 23.30
CA TYR A 43 5.65 -3.73 22.69
C TYR A 43 6.95 -3.98 21.93
N GLY A 44 7.29 -5.26 21.75
CA GLY A 44 8.48 -5.65 20.98
C GLY A 44 8.35 -5.36 19.49
N ASN A 45 9.49 -5.06 18.83
CA ASN A 45 9.56 -4.65 17.42
C ASN A 45 8.72 -5.47 16.43
N LYS A 46 8.65 -6.80 16.59
CA LYS A 46 7.86 -7.67 15.71
C LYS A 46 6.36 -7.46 15.93
N THR A 47 5.95 -7.44 17.20
CA THR A 47 4.56 -7.24 17.61
C THR A 47 4.06 -5.86 17.22
N SER A 48 4.86 -4.80 17.41
CA SER A 48 4.49 -3.43 17.04
C SER A 48 4.30 -3.29 15.52
N LEU A 49 5.19 -3.88 14.71
CA LEU A 49 5.08 -3.87 13.26
C LEU A 49 3.85 -4.65 12.76
N ALA A 50 3.63 -5.86 13.28
CA ALA A 50 2.47 -6.67 12.92
C ALA A 50 1.16 -5.97 13.31
N SER A 51 1.09 -5.43 14.52
CA SER A 51 -0.09 -4.71 15.02
C SER A 51 -0.37 -3.46 14.18
N ASN A 52 0.67 -2.69 13.85
CA ASN A 52 0.52 -1.52 12.98
C ASN A 52 -0.02 -1.88 11.58
N ALA A 53 0.51 -2.94 10.96
CA ALA A 53 0.05 -3.43 9.66
C ALA A 53 -1.41 -3.94 9.70
N ILE A 54 -1.80 -4.62 10.78
CA ILE A 54 -3.18 -5.09 10.98
C ILE A 54 -4.13 -3.91 11.19
N ILE A 55 -3.77 -2.94 12.04
CA ILE A 55 -4.59 -1.73 12.27
C ILE A 55 -4.76 -0.95 10.96
N PHE A 56 -3.67 -0.77 10.19
CA PHE A 56 -3.71 -0.19 8.85
C PHE A 56 -4.74 -0.91 7.95
N ALA A 57 -4.66 -2.25 7.87
CA ALA A 57 -5.59 -3.03 7.07
C ALA A 57 -7.04 -2.94 7.57
N VAL A 58 -7.27 -2.97 8.89
CA VAL A 58 -8.61 -2.87 9.48
C VAL A 58 -9.24 -1.50 9.21
N LEU A 59 -8.48 -0.41 9.32
CA LEU A 59 -9.02 0.94 9.10
C LEU A 59 -9.45 1.18 7.64
N HIS A 60 -8.90 0.44 6.68
CA HIS A 60 -9.41 0.43 5.30
C HIS A 60 -10.82 -0.17 5.16
N PHE A 61 -11.38 -0.74 6.23
CA PHE A 61 -12.75 -1.25 6.33
C PHE A 61 -13.69 -0.34 7.13
N LEU A 62 -13.28 0.89 7.45
CA LEU A 62 -14.18 1.91 8.00
C LEU A 62 -15.15 2.44 6.93
N LYS A 63 -16.13 1.61 6.55
CA LYS A 63 -17.10 1.84 5.49
C LYS A 63 -18.41 1.05 5.77
N PRO A 64 -19.51 1.29 5.04
CA PRO A 64 -20.75 0.53 5.23
C PRO A 64 -20.56 -0.98 5.09
N LEU A 65 -21.33 -1.78 5.83
CA LEU A 65 -21.14 -3.24 5.91
C LEU A 65 -21.14 -3.96 4.54
N GLY A 66 -21.98 -3.53 3.61
CA GLY A 66 -22.00 -4.09 2.25
C GLY A 66 -20.67 -3.90 1.53
N GLU A 67 -20.05 -2.74 1.68
CA GLU A 67 -18.73 -2.44 1.12
C GLU A 67 -17.61 -3.18 1.85
N VAL A 68 -17.75 -3.42 3.15
CA VAL A 68 -16.82 -4.26 3.91
C VAL A 68 -16.81 -5.67 3.34
N ILE A 69 -17.99 -6.29 3.18
CA ILE A 69 -18.11 -7.65 2.64
C ILE A 69 -17.55 -7.71 1.22
N ARG A 70 -17.93 -6.75 0.35
CA ARG A 70 -17.47 -6.67 -1.04
C ARG A 70 -15.95 -6.58 -1.16
N THR A 71 -15.33 -5.75 -0.31
CA THR A 71 -13.88 -5.50 -0.38
C THR A 71 -13.04 -6.40 0.53
N LEU A 72 -13.66 -7.29 1.32
CA LEU A 72 -12.97 -8.16 2.27
C LEU A 72 -11.80 -8.97 1.67
N PRO A 73 -11.88 -9.47 0.42
CA PRO A 73 -10.76 -10.20 -0.19
C PRO A 73 -9.44 -9.42 -0.27
N GLN A 74 -9.47 -8.08 -0.19
CA GLN A 74 -8.27 -7.24 -0.19
C GLN A 74 -7.50 -7.22 1.13
N PHE A 75 -8.10 -7.72 2.23
CA PHE A 75 -7.50 -7.63 3.57
C PHE A 75 -6.07 -8.21 3.64
N PRO A 76 -5.77 -9.41 3.10
CA PRO A 76 -4.41 -9.96 3.12
C PRO A 76 -3.41 -9.08 2.38
N ALA A 77 -3.81 -8.52 1.23
CA ALA A 77 -2.98 -7.59 0.46
C ALA A 77 -2.65 -6.33 1.28
N LEU A 78 -3.62 -5.76 1.99
CA LEU A 78 -3.40 -4.59 2.85
C LEU A 78 -2.46 -4.88 4.01
N VAL A 79 -2.53 -6.08 4.62
CA VAL A 79 -1.58 -6.48 5.66
C VAL A 79 -0.16 -6.63 5.09
N LEU A 80 -0.01 -7.24 3.91
CA LEU A 80 1.28 -7.40 3.24
C LEU A 80 1.90 -6.05 2.86
N LEU A 81 1.10 -5.12 2.33
CA LEU A 81 1.52 -3.75 2.09
C LEU A 81 1.89 -3.04 3.40
N GLY A 82 1.05 -3.24 4.43
CA GLY A 82 1.24 -2.87 5.82
C GLY A 82 2.67 -3.13 6.33
N LEU A 83 3.04 -4.41 6.28
CA LEU A 83 4.34 -4.94 6.68
C LEU A 83 5.47 -4.44 5.79
N SER A 84 5.28 -4.44 4.48
CA SER A 84 6.31 -4.02 3.51
C SER A 84 6.77 -2.59 3.78
N LEU A 85 5.81 -1.67 3.97
CA LEU A 85 6.09 -0.26 4.24
C LEU A 85 6.84 -0.04 5.57
N GLY A 86 6.48 -0.78 6.61
CA GLY A 86 7.17 -0.70 7.91
C GLY A 86 8.57 -1.31 7.88
N ILE A 87 8.78 -2.42 7.14
CA ILE A 87 10.11 -3.01 6.92
C ILE A 87 10.98 -2.05 6.12
N THR A 88 10.46 -1.47 5.02
CA THR A 88 11.17 -0.47 4.22
C THR A 88 11.64 0.68 5.10
N LYS A 89 10.78 1.27 5.94
CA LYS A 89 11.19 2.32 6.88
C LYS A 89 12.40 1.89 7.72
N ARG A 90 12.33 0.72 8.37
CA ARG A 90 13.40 0.22 9.26
C ARG A 90 14.71 -0.07 8.51
N ARG A 91 14.62 -0.61 7.29
CA ARG A 91 15.79 -0.89 6.43
C ARG A 91 16.51 0.38 6.00
N HIS A 92 15.78 1.46 5.80
CA HIS A 92 16.32 2.72 5.31
C HIS A 92 16.56 3.74 6.44
N GLY A 93 17.08 3.26 7.57
CA GLY A 93 17.50 4.13 8.69
C GLY A 93 16.36 4.86 9.37
N ASP A 94 15.19 4.23 9.44
CA ASP A 94 13.96 4.76 10.03
C ASP A 94 13.36 5.99 9.35
N ARG A 95 13.75 6.27 8.10
CA ARG A 95 13.27 7.40 7.29
C ARG A 95 11.94 7.08 6.61
N LEU A 96 10.93 7.94 6.81
CA LEU A 96 9.60 7.78 6.23
C LEU A 96 9.54 7.95 4.70
N GLY A 97 10.47 8.69 4.11
CA GLY A 97 10.43 9.02 2.68
C GLY A 97 10.33 7.80 1.76
N HIS A 98 10.95 6.68 2.13
CA HIS A 98 10.88 5.44 1.33
C HIS A 98 9.50 4.79 1.39
N SER A 99 8.86 4.78 2.57
CA SER A 99 7.48 4.31 2.72
C SER A 99 6.50 5.23 2.00
N ILE A 100 6.69 6.56 2.10
CA ILE A 100 5.86 7.55 1.40
C ILE A 100 5.98 7.36 -0.12
N GLY A 101 7.19 7.23 -0.65
CA GLY A 101 7.41 7.02 -2.09
C GLY A 101 6.82 5.70 -2.58
N LEU A 102 7.01 4.61 -1.82
CA LEU A 102 6.49 3.29 -2.18
C LEU A 102 4.96 3.24 -2.15
N HIS A 103 4.34 3.75 -1.08
CA HIS A 103 2.89 3.79 -0.95
C HIS A 103 2.26 4.76 -1.97
N GLY A 104 2.76 5.99 -2.02
CA GLY A 104 2.24 7.03 -2.91
C GLY A 104 2.41 6.67 -4.37
N GLY A 105 3.51 6.03 -4.73
CA GLY A 105 3.74 5.50 -6.08
C GLY A 105 2.72 4.44 -6.48
N MET A 106 2.31 3.54 -5.58
CA MET A 106 1.26 2.55 -5.87
C MET A 106 -0.11 3.20 -6.03
N VAL A 107 -0.47 4.14 -5.15
CA VAL A 107 -1.75 4.88 -5.26
C VAL A 107 -1.78 5.68 -6.56
N TRP A 108 -0.67 6.32 -6.93
CA TRP A 108 -0.52 7.07 -8.16
C TRP A 108 -0.65 6.17 -9.40
N ALA A 109 0.05 5.04 -9.43
CA ALA A 109 -0.05 4.06 -10.51
C ALA A 109 -1.48 3.52 -10.65
N TYR A 110 -2.13 3.18 -9.54
CA TYR A 110 -3.53 2.76 -9.51
C TYR A 110 -4.45 3.84 -10.09
N TYR A 111 -4.26 5.11 -9.71
CA TYR A 111 -5.04 6.24 -10.22
C TYR A 111 -4.90 6.38 -11.73
N ILE A 112 -3.66 6.37 -12.25
CA ILE A 112 -3.40 6.49 -13.69
C ILE A 112 -4.12 5.38 -14.46
N VAL A 113 -4.02 4.13 -14.00
CA VAL A 113 -4.61 2.98 -14.69
C VAL A 113 -6.14 3.01 -14.61
N ASN A 114 -6.71 3.18 -13.42
CA ASN A 114 -8.14 3.00 -13.19
C ASN A 114 -8.96 4.25 -13.51
N VAL A 115 -8.52 5.42 -13.04
CA VAL A 115 -9.21 6.70 -13.33
C VAL A 115 -8.92 7.14 -14.76
N GLY A 116 -7.70 6.89 -15.24
CA GLY A 116 -7.33 7.16 -16.63
C GLY A 116 -7.92 6.18 -17.64
N GLN A 117 -8.55 5.09 -17.19
CA GLN A 117 -9.16 4.06 -18.03
C GLN A 117 -8.19 3.53 -19.11
N LEU A 118 -6.90 3.41 -18.75
CA LEU A 118 -5.84 3.05 -19.70
C LEU A 118 -5.79 1.56 -20.03
N VAL A 119 -6.59 0.75 -19.34
CA VAL A 119 -6.64 -0.70 -19.52
C VAL A 119 -8.07 -1.12 -19.83
N THR A 120 -8.22 -1.99 -20.83
CA THR A 120 -9.49 -2.66 -21.15
C THR A 120 -9.51 -4.04 -20.50
N TYR A 121 -10.50 -4.29 -19.66
CA TYR A 121 -10.70 -5.58 -19.01
C TYR A 121 -11.38 -6.53 -19.99
N THR A 122 -10.73 -7.65 -20.30
CA THR A 122 -11.21 -8.62 -21.30
C THR A 122 -12.18 -9.65 -20.73
N GLU A 123 -12.26 -9.76 -19.40
CA GLU A 123 -13.05 -10.76 -18.68
C GLU A 123 -12.74 -12.23 -19.05
N LYS A 124 -11.58 -12.48 -19.69
CA LYS A 124 -11.14 -13.83 -20.09
C LYS A 124 -10.54 -14.64 -18.94
N VAL A 125 -9.99 -13.96 -17.94
CA VAL A 125 -9.37 -14.56 -16.77
C VAL A 125 -10.31 -14.34 -15.57
N PRO A 126 -10.53 -15.34 -14.70
CA PRO A 126 -11.43 -15.19 -13.56
C PRO A 126 -11.05 -14.01 -12.65
N ALA A 127 -12.05 -13.27 -12.17
CA ALA A 127 -11.85 -12.07 -11.37
C ALA A 127 -11.05 -12.32 -10.07
N TRP A 128 -11.14 -13.50 -9.45
CA TRP A 128 -10.34 -13.84 -8.26
C TRP A 128 -8.83 -13.93 -8.55
N VAL A 129 -8.42 -14.10 -9.81
CA VAL A 129 -7.02 -14.10 -10.23
C VAL A 129 -6.55 -12.66 -10.44
N THR A 130 -7.29 -11.86 -11.20
CA THR A 130 -6.88 -10.53 -11.65
C THR A 130 -7.25 -9.39 -10.69
N GLY A 131 -8.21 -9.62 -9.81
CA GLY A 131 -8.77 -8.63 -8.90
C GLY A 131 -10.29 -8.49 -9.05
N ILE A 132 -11.02 -8.84 -7.98
CA ILE A 132 -12.47 -8.61 -7.88
C ILE A 132 -12.75 -7.11 -7.98
N ASP A 133 -13.83 -6.74 -8.69
CA ASP A 133 -14.25 -5.36 -8.91
C ASP A 133 -13.15 -4.44 -9.48
N ARG A 134 -12.30 -5.01 -10.35
CA ARG A 134 -11.16 -4.34 -10.97
C ARG A 134 -10.13 -3.83 -9.96
N ASN A 135 -10.15 -4.35 -8.72
CA ASN A 135 -9.17 -4.03 -7.68
C ASN A 135 -8.11 -5.13 -7.61
N PRO A 136 -6.86 -4.87 -8.05
CA PRO A 136 -5.79 -5.87 -8.04
C PRO A 136 -5.50 -6.42 -6.64
N LEU A 137 -5.71 -5.63 -5.58
CA LEU A 137 -5.50 -6.08 -4.19
C LEU A 137 -6.47 -7.19 -3.78
N SER A 138 -7.61 -7.30 -4.47
CA SER A 138 -8.64 -8.32 -4.23
C SER A 138 -8.44 -9.57 -5.08
N GLY A 139 -7.25 -9.77 -5.67
CA GLY A 139 -6.94 -10.91 -6.53
C GLY A 139 -5.58 -11.53 -6.24
N VAL A 140 -5.41 -12.78 -6.67
CA VAL A 140 -4.17 -13.55 -6.45
C VAL A 140 -2.95 -12.86 -7.04
N MET A 141 -3.06 -12.23 -8.21
CA MET A 141 -1.91 -11.52 -8.81
C MET A 141 -1.43 -10.35 -7.95
N GLY A 142 -2.34 -9.56 -7.36
CA GLY A 142 -1.95 -8.47 -6.47
C GLY A 142 -1.31 -8.97 -5.19
N ILE A 143 -1.87 -10.03 -4.59
CA ILE A 143 -1.29 -10.67 -3.40
C ILE A 143 0.10 -11.22 -3.71
N ALA A 144 0.28 -11.91 -4.85
CA ALA A 144 1.58 -12.43 -5.27
C ALA A 144 2.62 -11.32 -5.48
N GLY A 145 2.22 -10.21 -6.12
CA GLY A 145 3.07 -9.03 -6.28
C GLY A 145 3.48 -8.42 -4.93
N LEU A 146 2.58 -8.39 -3.95
CA LEU A 146 2.88 -7.89 -2.61
C LEU A 146 3.73 -8.86 -1.78
N CYS A 147 3.58 -10.17 -1.97
CA CYS A 147 4.50 -11.16 -1.41
C CYS A 147 5.92 -10.97 -1.96
N LEU A 148 6.04 -10.75 -3.28
CA LEU A 148 7.32 -10.46 -3.92
C LEU A 148 7.92 -9.16 -3.37
N LEU A 149 7.12 -8.10 -3.25
CA LEU A 149 7.56 -6.83 -2.66
C LEU A 149 8.05 -7.05 -1.22
N LEU A 150 7.27 -7.74 -0.40
CA LEU A 150 7.62 -8.03 0.99
C LEU A 150 8.94 -8.79 1.08
N TRP A 151 9.14 -9.77 0.20
CA TRP A 151 10.40 -10.49 0.08
C TRP A 151 11.55 -9.54 -0.29
N LEU A 152 11.40 -8.73 -1.33
CA LEU A 152 12.41 -7.77 -1.79
C LEU A 152 12.84 -6.79 -0.70
N VAL A 153 11.89 -6.16 0.00
CA VAL A 153 12.20 -5.19 1.07
C VAL A 153 12.77 -5.87 2.32
N ASN A 154 12.57 -7.17 2.47
CA ASN A 154 13.10 -7.94 3.59
C ASN A 154 14.49 -8.56 3.32
N GLN A 155 15.09 -8.35 2.15
CA GLN A 155 16.46 -8.80 1.89
C GLN A 155 17.53 -7.97 2.60
N GLY A 156 18.71 -8.56 2.81
CA GLY A 156 19.90 -7.92 3.37
C GLY A 156 20.05 -8.03 4.90
N GLU A 157 21.22 -7.62 5.42
CA GLU A 157 21.50 -7.55 6.85
C GLU A 157 20.53 -6.61 7.56
N LYS A 158 20.03 -7.00 8.74
CA LYS A 158 19.01 -6.24 9.50
C LYS A 158 19.70 -5.22 10.42
N PRO A 159 19.90 -3.95 10.01
CA PRO A 159 20.67 -2.98 10.79
C PRO A 159 20.07 -2.68 12.17
N TRP A 160 18.76 -2.88 12.37
CA TRP A 160 18.12 -2.71 13.69
C TRP A 160 18.42 -3.85 14.69
N LEU A 161 18.92 -5.00 14.24
CA LEU A 161 19.43 -6.01 15.18
C LEU A 161 20.73 -5.53 15.83
N LYS A 162 21.60 -4.84 15.07
CA LYS A 162 22.87 -4.28 15.58
C LYS A 162 22.65 -3.16 16.59
N ARG A 163 21.57 -2.37 16.47
CA ARG A 163 21.22 -1.34 17.47
C ARG A 163 20.80 -1.90 18.83
N LEU A 164 20.57 -3.22 18.93
CA LEU A 164 20.09 -3.89 20.13
C LEU A 164 21.15 -4.81 20.78
N GLY A 165 22.40 -4.80 20.28
CA GLY A 165 23.48 -5.58 20.89
C GLY A 165 23.35 -7.10 20.75
N PHE A 166 22.67 -7.59 19.71
CA PHE A 166 22.68 -9.00 19.28
C PHE A 166 23.54 -9.19 18.03
#